data_AF-A0A5N8YN54-F1
#
_entry.id   AF-A0A5N8YN54-F1
#
_cell.length_a   1.000
_cell.length_b   1.000
_cell.length_c   1.000
_cell.angle_alpha   90.00
_cell.angle_beta   90.00
_cell.angle_gamma   90.00
#
_symmetry.space_group_name_H-M   'P 1'
#
loop_
_entity.id
_entity.type
_entity.pdbx_description
1 polymer ?
#
loop_
_entity_poly.entity_id
_entity_poly.type
_entity_poly.pdbx_seq_one_letter_code
_entity_poly.pdbx_strand_id
1 'polypeptide(L)'
;MQVGDDPQLLELLMKDSDQAPEIYRPTNYWAGWTASIARDLSKLGLMDFRGRKGRTLVGMGLGNDYHPQQPSIDVFYERRWLRRIFNNRFTQLLPFWSRFLIYFHDSLNKLLPIRPPPHLAPESLREGSYQFTRLLGEKSGARPLDDFTPSLAGNPDAYVERGGRAYSWGNLFFYLRYAYCCNYIDFDSIDLMVELGGGYGRQVEIIKKLHPNVCFLMFDLAPQLYVCERYLSSVFPDSVVSYRDTRDMDTVPVIEPGKIYMFPNWRFPVVDNLKVDLFWNAQSFQEIEPNVVAHYLGYVSRQANAVYLHNRRGGAQKGSPGKGGLLESTTLEHYKAALTSLELLDVSAPWLPIGRRTTERHDYFDGFWKRA
;
A
#
# COMPACT_ATOMS: atom_id res chain seq x y z
N MET A 1 -15.48 8.66 -13.02
CA MET A 1 -14.80 7.89 -14.09
C MET A 1 -14.72 6.44 -13.63
N GLN A 2 -14.95 5.45 -14.49
CA GLN A 2 -14.85 4.04 -14.11
C GLN A 2 -13.59 3.42 -14.70
N VAL A 3 -13.07 2.38 -14.05
CA VAL A 3 -11.95 1.60 -14.58
C VAL A 3 -12.51 0.44 -15.39
N GLY A 4 -12.12 0.37 -16.67
CA GLY A 4 -12.58 -0.68 -17.58
C GLY A 4 -11.87 -2.00 -17.34
N ASP A 5 -12.62 -3.10 -17.43
CA ASP A 5 -12.08 -4.45 -17.35
C ASP A 5 -11.29 -4.87 -18.59
N ASP A 6 -10.41 -5.86 -18.41
CA ASP A 6 -9.68 -6.56 -19.47
C ASP A 6 -9.46 -8.03 -19.03
N PRO A 7 -10.47 -8.89 -19.18
CA PRO A 7 -10.37 -10.28 -18.72
C PRO A 7 -9.22 -11.05 -19.37
N GLN A 8 -8.86 -10.72 -20.62
CA GLN A 8 -7.75 -11.37 -21.32
C GLN A 8 -6.40 -11.04 -20.67
N LEU A 9 -6.21 -9.81 -20.17
CA LEU A 9 -5.01 -9.44 -19.43
C LEU A 9 -4.91 -10.21 -18.11
N LEU A 10 -6.01 -10.29 -17.37
CA LEU A 10 -6.06 -11.02 -16.11
C LEU A 10 -5.75 -12.51 -16.33
N GLU A 11 -6.36 -13.13 -17.34
CA GLU A 11 -6.11 -14.53 -17.69
C GLU A 11 -4.64 -14.75 -18.09
N LEU A 12 -4.06 -13.86 -18.89
CA LEU A 12 -2.66 -13.93 -19.30
C LEU A 12 -1.71 -13.86 -18.10
N LEU A 13 -1.90 -12.86 -17.23
CA LEU A 13 -1.11 -12.69 -16.00
C LEU A 13 -1.19 -13.91 -15.09
N MET A 14 -2.39 -14.45 -14.88
CA MET A 14 -2.59 -15.62 -14.02
C MET A 14 -1.93 -16.87 -14.61
N LYS A 15 -2.09 -17.11 -15.92
CA LYS A 15 -1.48 -18.25 -16.61
C LYS A 15 0.05 -18.22 -16.54
N ASP A 16 0.66 -17.05 -16.76
CA ASP A 16 2.11 -16.92 -16.71
C ASP A 16 2.64 -17.01 -15.28
N SER A 17 1.86 -16.53 -14.28
CA SER A 17 2.23 -16.64 -12.87
C SER A 17 2.36 -18.09 -12.39
N ASP A 18 1.61 -19.03 -12.95
CA ASP A 18 1.69 -20.45 -12.59
C ASP A 18 3.05 -21.07 -13.01
N GLN A 19 3.71 -20.47 -14.00
CA GLN A 19 5.01 -20.91 -14.51
C GLN A 19 6.19 -20.17 -13.84
N ALA A 20 5.92 -19.18 -13.00
CA ALA A 20 6.96 -18.41 -12.32
C ALA A 20 7.86 -19.30 -11.45
N PRO A 21 9.17 -18.99 -11.32
CA PRO A 21 10.06 -19.66 -10.39
C PRO A 21 9.54 -19.59 -8.95
N GLU A 22 9.79 -20.62 -8.15
CA GLU A 22 9.23 -20.76 -6.79
C GLU A 22 9.52 -19.55 -5.89
N ILE A 23 10.72 -18.97 -5.99
CA ILE A 23 11.12 -17.78 -5.20
C ILE A 23 10.24 -16.54 -5.46
N TYR A 24 9.54 -16.50 -6.59
CA TYR A 24 8.64 -15.41 -6.98
C TYR A 24 7.17 -15.78 -6.86
N ARG A 25 6.84 -17.00 -6.45
CA ARG A 25 5.44 -17.38 -6.22
C ARG A 25 4.91 -16.73 -4.94
N PRO A 26 3.58 -16.55 -4.81
CA PRO A 26 3.00 -16.06 -3.57
C PRO A 26 3.46 -16.88 -2.36
N THR A 27 3.88 -16.16 -1.32
CA THR A 27 4.24 -16.71 -0.02
C THR A 27 3.05 -17.34 0.69
N ASN A 28 3.26 -18.01 1.84
CA ASN A 28 2.15 -18.59 2.60
C ASN A 28 1.08 -17.55 2.98
N TYR A 29 1.51 -16.29 3.14
CA TYR A 29 0.59 -15.18 3.39
C TYR A 29 -0.37 -14.95 2.22
N TRP A 30 0.13 -14.94 0.97
CA TRP A 30 -0.62 -14.58 -0.23
C TRP A 30 -1.17 -15.78 -1.03
N ALA A 31 -0.71 -17.00 -0.78
CA ALA A 31 -1.06 -18.20 -1.55
C ALA A 31 -2.57 -18.42 -1.72
N GLY A 32 -3.36 -18.28 -0.65
CA GLY A 32 -4.82 -18.41 -0.70
C GLY A 32 -5.53 -17.19 -1.30
N TRP A 33 -4.92 -16.02 -1.21
CA TRP A 33 -5.51 -14.75 -1.60
C TRP A 33 -5.47 -14.53 -3.10
N THR A 34 -4.34 -14.82 -3.76
CA THR A 34 -4.15 -14.61 -5.21
C THR A 34 -5.30 -15.22 -6.03
N ALA A 35 -5.63 -16.50 -5.79
CA ALA A 35 -6.73 -17.17 -6.47
C ALA A 35 -8.11 -16.61 -6.08
N SER A 36 -8.28 -16.13 -4.85
CA SER A 36 -9.54 -15.49 -4.42
C SER A 36 -9.75 -14.15 -5.14
N ILE A 37 -8.71 -13.33 -5.24
CA ILE A 37 -8.78 -12.02 -5.90
C ILE A 37 -9.05 -12.20 -7.39
N ALA A 38 -8.33 -13.10 -8.06
CA ALA A 38 -8.54 -13.37 -9.47
C ALA A 38 -10.00 -13.78 -9.74
N ARG A 39 -10.57 -14.67 -8.92
CA ARG A 39 -11.99 -15.04 -9.02
C ARG A 39 -12.94 -13.88 -8.76
N ASP A 40 -12.66 -13.05 -7.77
CA ASP A 40 -13.49 -11.89 -7.45
C ASP A 40 -13.43 -10.86 -8.59
N LEU A 41 -12.25 -10.61 -9.17
CA LEU A 41 -12.06 -9.74 -10.33
C LEU A 41 -12.78 -10.27 -11.57
N SER A 42 -12.69 -11.58 -11.87
CA SER A 42 -13.40 -12.17 -13.02
C SER A 42 -14.93 -12.09 -12.88
N LYS A 43 -15.45 -12.08 -11.65
CA LYS A 43 -16.90 -12.04 -11.38
C LYS A 43 -17.45 -10.62 -11.26
N LEU A 44 -16.72 -9.74 -10.58
CA LEU A 44 -17.18 -8.41 -10.20
C LEU A 44 -16.60 -7.30 -11.09
N GLY A 45 -15.56 -7.59 -11.86
CA GLY A 45 -14.83 -6.61 -12.66
C GLY A 45 -14.17 -5.52 -11.82
N LEU A 46 -13.95 -4.34 -12.40
CA LEU A 46 -13.31 -3.16 -11.77
C LEU A 46 -14.23 -1.95 -11.55
N MET A 47 -15.50 -2.03 -11.95
CA MET A 47 -16.49 -0.98 -11.69
C MET A 47 -16.62 -0.66 -10.18
N ASP A 48 -16.43 0.60 -9.79
CA ASP A 48 -16.48 1.07 -8.40
C ASP A 48 -15.46 0.43 -7.45
N PHE A 49 -14.37 -0.19 -7.94
CA PHE A 49 -13.49 -1.00 -7.09
C PHE A 49 -12.93 -0.27 -5.84
N ARG A 50 -12.79 1.06 -5.88
CA ARG A 50 -12.31 1.86 -4.73
C ARG A 50 -13.42 2.21 -3.73
N GLY A 51 -14.68 2.22 -4.17
CA GLY A 51 -15.86 2.44 -3.31
C GLY A 51 -16.52 1.14 -2.83
N ARG A 52 -16.11 -0.02 -3.35
CA ARG A 52 -16.69 -1.33 -2.97
C ARG A 52 -16.41 -1.68 -1.52
N LYS A 53 -17.49 -1.98 -0.79
CA LYS A 53 -17.45 -2.44 0.60
C LYS A 53 -17.45 -3.97 0.66
N GLY A 54 -16.28 -4.59 0.43
CA GLY A 54 -16.11 -6.05 0.44
C GLY A 54 -14.80 -6.51 1.09
N ARG A 55 -14.84 -7.56 1.91
CA ARG A 55 -13.69 -7.97 2.76
C ARG A 55 -12.41 -8.28 1.99
N THR A 56 -12.50 -8.91 0.80
CA THR A 56 -11.32 -9.34 0.03
C THR A 56 -10.57 -8.16 -0.57
N LEU A 57 -11.25 -7.31 -1.37
CA LEU A 57 -10.62 -6.15 -2.03
C LEU A 57 -10.18 -5.08 -1.01
N VAL A 58 -10.99 -4.85 0.02
CA VAL A 58 -10.68 -3.86 1.08
C VAL A 58 -9.52 -4.33 1.96
N GLY A 59 -9.51 -5.62 2.35
CA GLY A 59 -8.47 -6.19 3.20
C GLY A 59 -7.07 -6.21 2.57
N MET A 60 -6.96 -5.93 1.26
CA MET A 60 -5.75 -6.06 0.45
C MET A 60 -5.26 -4.75 -0.15
N GLY A 61 -5.77 -3.61 0.34
CA GLY A 61 -5.35 -2.30 -0.15
C GLY A 61 -5.99 -1.87 -1.47
N LEU A 62 -6.87 -2.67 -2.08
CA LEU A 62 -7.56 -2.34 -3.33
C LEU A 62 -8.78 -1.42 -3.13
N GLY A 63 -9.40 -1.43 -1.95
CA GLY A 63 -10.62 -0.64 -1.63
C GLY A 63 -10.43 0.40 -0.50
N ASN A 64 -9.22 0.92 -0.30
CA ASN A 64 -8.81 1.61 0.93
C ASN A 64 -9.13 3.12 1.00
N ASP A 65 -10.29 3.55 0.50
CA ASP A 65 -10.74 4.95 0.66
C ASP A 65 -11.68 5.13 1.88
N TYR A 66 -11.65 4.19 2.83
CA TYR A 66 -12.39 4.27 4.08
C TYR A 66 -12.03 5.51 4.91
N HIS A 67 -13.06 6.16 5.43
CA HIS A 67 -12.90 7.13 6.50
C HIS A 67 -12.31 6.44 7.75
N PRO A 68 -11.40 7.10 8.50
CA PRO A 68 -11.04 6.65 9.83
C PRO A 68 -12.31 6.40 10.63
N GLN A 69 -12.37 5.25 11.31
CA GLN A 69 -13.53 4.90 12.14
C GLN A 69 -13.76 6.03 13.14
N GLN A 70 -15.02 6.47 13.26
CA GLN A 70 -15.37 7.38 14.34
C GLN A 70 -14.97 6.75 15.67
N PRO A 71 -14.57 7.55 16.68
CA PRO A 71 -14.28 7.02 17.99
C PRO A 71 -15.44 6.13 18.42
N SER A 72 -15.11 4.88 18.72
CA SER A 72 -16.07 3.85 19.11
C SER A 72 -15.52 3.13 20.33
N ILE A 73 -16.42 2.59 21.14
CA ILE A 73 -16.08 1.69 22.23
C ILE A 73 -15.64 0.37 21.60
N ASP A 74 -14.34 0.21 21.44
CA ASP A 74 -13.73 -1.02 20.94
C ASP A 74 -13.58 -2.04 22.08
N VAL A 75 -14.48 -3.02 22.09
CA VAL A 75 -14.50 -4.14 23.04
C VAL A 75 -13.55 -5.28 22.65
N PHE A 76 -12.98 -5.22 21.44
CA PHE A 76 -12.12 -6.27 20.94
C PHE A 76 -10.65 -6.04 21.33
N TYR A 77 -10.22 -4.78 21.43
CA TYR A 77 -8.89 -4.48 20.92
C TYR A 77 -8.18 -3.27 21.58
N GLU A 78 -8.83 -2.11 21.74
CA GLU A 78 -8.18 -0.89 22.27
C GLU A 78 -7.91 -0.90 23.79
N ARG A 79 -8.70 -1.64 24.60
CA ARG A 79 -8.54 -1.64 26.07
C ARG A 79 -8.09 -3.00 26.59
N ARG A 80 -6.85 -3.05 27.13
CA ARG A 80 -6.16 -4.24 27.64
C ARG A 80 -6.97 -5.04 28.67
N TRP A 81 -7.86 -4.38 29.43
CA TRP A 81 -8.76 -5.03 30.39
C TRP A 81 -10.01 -5.63 29.74
N LEU A 82 -10.68 -4.93 28.82
CA LEU A 82 -11.84 -5.45 28.09
C LEU A 82 -11.47 -6.69 27.26
N ARG A 83 -10.33 -6.67 26.57
CA ARG A 83 -9.81 -7.84 25.85
C ARG A 83 -9.59 -9.05 26.77
N ARG A 84 -9.05 -8.83 27.98
CA ARG A 84 -8.84 -9.90 28.97
C ARG A 84 -10.15 -10.54 29.44
N ILE A 85 -11.22 -9.74 29.55
CA ILE A 85 -12.53 -10.22 29.99
C ILE A 85 -13.29 -10.89 28.84
N PHE A 86 -13.37 -10.23 27.69
CA PHE A 86 -14.29 -10.61 26.62
C PHE A 86 -13.64 -11.41 25.48
N ASN A 87 -12.32 -11.35 25.29
CA ASN A 87 -11.64 -11.98 24.15
C ASN A 87 -10.37 -12.73 24.60
N ASN A 88 -10.54 -13.63 25.57
CA ASN A 88 -9.48 -14.48 26.11
C ASN A 88 -9.54 -15.90 25.54
N ARG A 89 -8.52 -16.72 25.87
CA ARG A 89 -8.38 -18.09 25.36
C ARG A 89 -9.57 -19.00 25.68
N PHE A 90 -10.32 -18.72 26.74
CA PHE A 90 -11.46 -19.53 27.16
C PHE A 90 -12.74 -19.09 26.46
N THR A 91 -12.97 -17.77 26.36
CA THR A 91 -14.15 -17.23 25.68
C THR A 91 -14.11 -17.50 24.18
N GLN A 92 -12.92 -17.56 23.58
CA GLN A 92 -12.75 -17.93 22.16
C GLN A 92 -13.12 -19.39 21.84
N LEU A 93 -13.19 -20.28 22.85
CA LEU A 93 -13.62 -21.67 22.68
C LEU A 93 -15.14 -21.82 22.64
N LEU A 94 -15.89 -20.79 23.06
CA LEU A 94 -17.34 -20.83 23.07
C LEU A 94 -17.90 -20.73 21.63
N PRO A 95 -18.81 -21.64 21.23
CA PRO A 95 -19.49 -21.54 19.94
C PRO A 95 -20.18 -20.19 19.78
N PHE A 96 -20.08 -19.60 18.58
CA PHE A 96 -20.72 -18.32 18.22
C PHE A 96 -20.28 -17.10 19.05
N TRP A 97 -19.29 -17.22 19.94
CA TRP A 97 -18.82 -16.11 20.77
C TRP A 97 -18.35 -14.90 19.97
N SER A 98 -17.67 -15.13 18.84
CA SER A 98 -17.28 -14.06 17.93
C SER A 98 -18.48 -13.29 17.36
N ARG A 99 -19.60 -13.97 17.07
CA ARG A 99 -20.85 -13.32 16.62
C ARG A 99 -21.51 -12.54 17.75
N PHE A 100 -21.52 -13.10 18.97
CA PHE A 100 -22.01 -12.41 20.15
C PHE A 100 -21.19 -11.14 20.43
N LEU A 101 -19.86 -11.21 20.38
CA LEU A 101 -19.00 -10.04 20.59
C LEU A 101 -19.23 -8.95 19.55
N ILE A 102 -19.41 -9.29 18.27
CA ILE A 102 -19.78 -8.34 17.22
C ILE A 102 -21.12 -7.68 17.53
N TYR A 103 -22.14 -8.49 17.84
CA TYR A 103 -23.45 -7.96 18.21
C TYR A 103 -23.40 -7.04 19.45
N PHE A 104 -22.64 -7.43 20.48
CA PHE A 104 -22.45 -6.66 21.70
C PHE A 104 -21.70 -5.35 21.43
N HIS A 105 -20.63 -5.40 20.63
CA HIS A 105 -19.89 -4.22 20.19
C HIS A 105 -20.80 -3.23 19.46
N ASP A 106 -21.58 -3.71 18.49
CA ASP A 106 -22.49 -2.88 17.69
C ASP A 106 -23.59 -2.28 18.57
N SER A 107 -24.15 -3.07 19.49
CA SER A 107 -25.19 -2.62 20.42
C SER A 107 -24.65 -1.57 21.40
N LEU A 108 -23.46 -1.79 21.95
CA LEU A 108 -22.80 -0.86 22.88
C LEU A 108 -22.51 0.48 22.22
N ASN A 109 -22.02 0.47 20.98
CA ASN A 109 -21.75 1.70 20.23
C ASN A 109 -23.03 2.44 19.77
N LYS A 110 -24.14 1.72 19.59
CA LYS A 110 -25.46 2.34 19.37
C LYS A 110 -26.02 2.99 20.63
N LEU A 111 -25.86 2.34 21.79
CA LEU A 111 -26.36 2.82 23.09
C LEU A 111 -25.51 3.95 23.68
N LEU A 112 -24.20 3.90 23.49
CA LEU A 112 -23.23 4.86 24.00
C LEU A 112 -22.33 5.37 22.87
N PRO A 113 -22.89 6.12 21.89
CA PRO A 113 -22.08 6.68 20.82
C PRO A 113 -21.07 7.66 21.42
N ILE A 114 -19.78 7.43 21.17
CA ILE A 114 -18.76 8.44 21.51
C ILE A 114 -18.92 9.57 20.50
N ARG A 115 -19.69 10.59 20.88
CA ARG A 115 -19.77 11.82 20.11
C ARG A 115 -18.52 12.63 20.41
N PRO A 116 -17.67 12.95 19.42
CA PRO A 116 -16.60 13.89 19.66
C PRO A 116 -17.21 15.21 20.14
N PRO A 117 -16.50 15.96 21.01
CA PRO A 117 -16.91 17.30 21.40
C PRO A 117 -17.25 18.16 20.16
N PRO A 118 -18.13 19.17 20.27
CA PRO A 118 -18.53 19.99 19.12
C PRO A 118 -17.36 20.62 18.34
N HIS A 119 -16.25 20.94 19.00
CA HIS A 119 -15.02 21.46 18.38
C HIS A 119 -14.19 20.39 17.64
N LEU A 120 -14.56 19.12 17.76
CA LEU A 120 -14.03 17.96 17.04
C LEU A 120 -15.12 17.36 16.14
N ALA A 121 -16.05 18.19 15.63
CA ALA A 121 -17.02 17.77 14.64
C ALA A 121 -16.32 17.03 13.48
N PRO A 122 -16.95 16.02 12.86
CA PRO A 122 -16.33 15.25 11.78
C PRO A 122 -15.77 16.12 10.65
N GLU A 123 -16.41 17.25 10.36
CA GLU A 123 -15.94 18.25 9.41
C GLU A 123 -14.64 18.94 9.87
N SER A 124 -14.57 19.38 11.13
CA SER A 124 -13.36 19.98 11.71
C SER A 124 -12.18 18.99 11.73
N LEU A 125 -12.45 17.69 11.94
CA LEU A 125 -11.43 16.65 11.85
C LEU A 125 -10.94 16.45 10.41
N ARG A 126 -11.86 16.44 9.44
CA ARG A 126 -11.52 16.32 8.01
C ARG A 126 -10.67 17.50 7.56
N GLU A 127 -11.07 18.72 7.93
CA GLU A 127 -10.34 19.93 7.63
C GLU A 127 -8.97 19.96 8.32
N GLY A 128 -8.93 19.64 9.61
CA GLY A 128 -7.69 19.53 10.35
C GLY A 128 -6.74 18.50 9.74
N SER A 129 -7.27 17.39 9.21
CA SER A 129 -6.45 16.38 8.55
C SER A 129 -5.82 16.87 7.25
N TYR A 130 -6.60 17.60 6.44
CA TYR A 130 -6.11 18.23 5.22
C TYR A 130 -5.05 19.30 5.55
N GLN A 131 -5.32 20.20 6.49
CA GLN A 131 -4.38 21.25 6.88
C GLN A 131 -3.09 20.69 7.47
N PHE A 132 -3.19 19.67 8.34
CA PHE A 132 -2.02 18.98 8.86
C PHE A 132 -1.17 18.37 7.74
N THR A 133 -1.81 17.68 6.80
CA THR A 133 -1.14 17.06 5.65
C THR A 133 -0.44 18.10 4.79
N ARG A 134 -1.11 19.22 4.48
CA ARG A 134 -0.55 20.35 3.72
C ARG A 134 0.67 20.94 4.41
N LEU A 135 0.54 21.32 5.69
CA LEU A 135 1.62 21.95 6.46
C LEU A 135 2.83 21.02 6.65
N LEU A 136 2.59 19.72 6.85
CA LEU A 136 3.68 18.75 6.96
C LEU A 136 4.39 18.54 5.60
N GLY A 137 3.65 18.58 4.49
CA GLY A 137 4.20 18.60 3.14
C GLY A 137 5.10 19.81 2.91
N GLU A 138 4.60 21.01 3.19
CA GLU A 138 5.36 22.27 3.07
C GLU A 138 6.64 22.23 3.92
N LYS A 139 6.54 21.77 5.16
CA LYS A 139 7.70 21.61 6.05
C LYS A 139 8.76 20.67 5.47
N SER A 140 8.35 19.65 4.72
CA SER A 140 9.24 18.62 4.17
C SER A 140 9.79 18.97 2.79
N GLY A 141 9.49 20.18 2.26
CA GLY A 141 9.88 20.57 0.90
C GLY A 141 9.10 19.85 -0.21
N ALA A 142 7.98 19.22 0.11
CA ALA A 142 7.13 18.56 -0.86
C ALA A 142 6.40 19.60 -1.74
N ARG A 143 6.10 19.24 -3.01
CA ARG A 143 5.22 20.07 -3.84
C ARG A 143 3.85 20.22 -3.18
N PRO A 144 3.21 21.41 -3.22
CA PRO A 144 1.94 21.66 -2.55
C PRO A 144 0.87 20.59 -2.80
N LEU A 145 0.13 20.23 -1.75
CA LEU A 145 -0.98 19.26 -1.85
C LEU A 145 -2.05 19.69 -2.88
N ASP A 146 -2.18 20.99 -3.13
CA ASP A 146 -3.14 21.57 -4.08
C ASP A 146 -2.71 21.43 -5.55
N ASP A 147 -1.43 21.14 -5.81
CA ASP A 147 -0.94 20.83 -7.15
C ASP A 147 -1.34 19.40 -7.57
N PHE A 148 -1.71 18.56 -6.60
CA PHE A 148 -2.23 17.22 -6.83
C PHE A 148 -3.77 17.23 -6.91
N THR A 149 -4.30 16.85 -8.07
CA THR A 149 -5.73 16.56 -8.27
C THR A 149 -5.96 15.04 -8.24
N PRO A 150 -6.57 14.47 -7.20
CA PRO A 150 -6.87 13.03 -7.13
C PRO A 150 -7.78 12.56 -8.25
N SER A 151 -7.53 11.36 -8.80
CA SER A 151 -8.41 10.73 -9.77
C SER A 151 -9.69 10.23 -9.11
N LEU A 152 -10.82 10.44 -9.79
CA LEU A 152 -12.12 9.85 -9.46
C LEU A 152 -12.35 8.49 -10.15
N ALA A 153 -11.33 7.94 -10.82
CA ALA A 153 -11.40 6.61 -11.43
C ALA A 153 -11.62 5.54 -10.35
N GLY A 154 -12.61 4.67 -10.56
CA GLY A 154 -12.96 3.59 -9.63
C GLY A 154 -13.87 4.01 -8.48
N ASN A 155 -14.47 5.21 -8.55
CA ASN A 155 -15.46 5.73 -7.60
C ASN A 155 -14.99 5.76 -6.14
N PRO A 156 -13.95 6.56 -5.82
CA PRO A 156 -13.47 6.69 -4.44
C PRO A 156 -14.44 7.43 -3.54
N ASP A 157 -14.43 7.07 -2.26
CA ASP A 157 -15.11 7.84 -1.20
C ASP A 157 -14.30 9.12 -0.88
N ALA A 158 -14.93 10.29 -1.08
CA ALA A 158 -14.32 11.58 -0.76
C ALA A 158 -14.27 11.79 0.76
N TYR A 159 -13.07 12.08 1.29
CA TYR A 159 -12.87 12.42 2.70
C TYR A 159 -13.04 13.92 2.95
N VAL A 160 -12.44 14.74 2.09
CA VAL A 160 -12.50 16.21 2.13
C VAL A 160 -12.58 16.77 0.71
N GLU A 161 -13.38 17.82 0.53
CA GLU A 161 -13.51 18.54 -0.74
C GLU A 161 -12.99 19.97 -0.61
N ARG A 162 -11.99 20.33 -1.42
CA ARG A 162 -11.33 21.64 -1.39
C ARG A 162 -10.95 22.08 -2.80
N GLY A 163 -11.27 23.32 -3.15
CA GLY A 163 -10.91 23.90 -4.46
C GLY A 163 -11.37 23.06 -5.66
N GLY A 164 -12.57 22.48 -5.60
CA GLY A 164 -13.11 21.61 -6.66
C GLY A 164 -12.49 20.21 -6.75
N ARG A 165 -11.63 19.83 -5.79
CA ARG A 165 -10.96 18.53 -5.74
C ARG A 165 -11.53 17.69 -4.59
N ALA A 166 -11.68 16.38 -4.83
CA ALA A 166 -12.10 15.43 -3.81
C ALA A 166 -10.93 14.56 -3.39
N TYR A 167 -10.46 14.74 -2.15
CA TYR A 167 -9.37 13.95 -1.58
C TYR A 167 -9.95 12.83 -0.73
N SER A 168 -9.58 11.58 -1.01
CA SER A 168 -9.86 10.46 -0.12
C SER A 168 -8.91 10.49 1.09
N TRP A 169 -9.23 9.73 2.13
CA TRP A 169 -8.32 9.50 3.25
C TRP A 169 -7.00 8.87 2.75
N GLY A 170 -7.13 7.95 1.81
CA GLY A 170 -6.02 7.29 1.14
C GLY A 170 -5.08 8.29 0.44
N ASN A 171 -5.62 9.31 -0.22
CA ASN A 171 -4.83 10.36 -0.84
C ASN A 171 -3.98 11.11 0.18
N LEU A 172 -4.58 11.58 1.28
CA LEU A 172 -3.85 12.29 2.33
C LEU A 172 -2.77 11.40 2.97
N PHE A 173 -3.11 10.14 3.25
CA PHE A 173 -2.18 9.21 3.89
C PHE A 173 -0.98 8.85 3.00
N PHE A 174 -1.17 8.66 1.69
CA PHE A 174 -0.06 8.36 0.77
C PHE A 174 0.74 9.61 0.41
N TYR A 175 0.11 10.79 0.41
CA TYR A 175 0.84 12.05 0.27
C TYR A 175 1.83 12.24 1.43
N LEU A 176 1.47 11.86 2.65
CA LEU A 176 2.40 11.92 3.79
C LEU A 176 3.66 11.04 3.62
N ARG A 177 3.56 9.91 2.91
CA ARG A 177 4.72 9.06 2.58
C ARG A 177 5.65 9.74 1.57
N TYR A 178 5.06 10.37 0.56
CA TYR A 178 5.79 11.20 -0.39
C TYR A 178 6.49 12.37 0.32
N ALA A 179 5.75 13.10 1.16
CA ALA A 179 6.29 14.21 1.95
C ALA A 179 7.43 13.76 2.88
N TYR A 180 7.31 12.59 3.51
CA TYR A 180 8.41 12.02 4.29
C TYR A 180 9.69 11.88 3.46
N CYS A 181 9.59 11.32 2.25
CA CYS A 181 10.74 11.10 1.37
C CYS A 181 11.38 12.40 0.89
N CYS A 182 10.61 13.48 0.69
CA CYS A 182 11.12 14.79 0.30
C CYS A 182 12.16 15.37 1.28
N ASN A 183 12.21 14.90 2.54
CA ASN A 183 13.27 15.28 3.48
C ASN A 183 14.66 14.74 3.09
N TYR A 184 14.74 13.73 2.21
CA TYR A 184 15.97 12.98 1.92
C TYR A 184 16.31 12.90 0.43
N ILE A 185 15.33 13.11 -0.44
CA ILE A 185 15.48 13.06 -1.90
C ILE A 185 14.64 14.14 -2.60
N ASP A 186 15.22 14.73 -3.63
CA ASP A 186 14.52 15.62 -4.56
C ASP A 186 13.95 14.79 -5.72
N PHE A 187 12.63 14.70 -5.79
CA PHE A 187 11.94 13.94 -6.85
C PHE A 187 12.06 14.58 -8.24
N ASP A 188 12.46 15.84 -8.36
CA ASP A 188 12.79 16.43 -9.67
C ASP A 188 14.17 16.02 -10.17
N SER A 189 14.98 15.37 -9.33
CA SER A 189 16.30 14.85 -9.66
C SER A 189 16.35 13.34 -9.91
N ILE A 190 15.20 12.64 -9.81
CA ILE A 190 15.13 11.20 -10.06
C ILE A 190 14.56 10.92 -11.45
N ASP A 191 15.19 9.99 -12.17
CA ASP A 191 14.72 9.53 -13.46
C ASP A 191 13.93 8.23 -13.32
N LEU A 192 14.37 7.33 -12.42
CA LEU A 192 13.81 5.99 -12.27
C LEU A 192 13.42 5.65 -10.83
N MET A 193 12.13 5.38 -10.64
CA MET A 193 11.57 4.81 -9.42
C MET A 193 11.11 3.37 -9.65
N VAL A 194 11.53 2.44 -8.79
CA VAL A 194 11.08 1.04 -8.80
C VAL A 194 10.19 0.79 -7.59
N GLU A 195 8.96 0.33 -7.80
CA GLU A 195 8.02 0.00 -6.72
C GLU A 195 7.64 -1.49 -6.76
N LEU A 196 7.82 -2.17 -5.63
CA LEU A 196 7.37 -3.55 -5.43
C LEU A 196 6.21 -3.60 -4.44
N GLY A 197 5.09 -4.20 -4.85
CA GLY A 197 3.87 -4.29 -4.06
C GLY A 197 3.10 -2.97 -3.99
N GLY A 198 2.99 -2.27 -5.12
CA GLY A 198 2.30 -0.97 -5.20
C GLY A 198 0.77 -1.05 -5.07
N GLY A 199 0.20 -2.26 -5.00
CA GLY A 199 -1.24 -2.46 -4.99
C GLY A 199 -1.84 -1.96 -6.30
N TYR A 200 -2.82 -1.06 -6.25
CA TYR A 200 -3.40 -0.50 -7.47
C TYR A 200 -2.66 0.73 -8.04
N GLY A 201 -1.53 1.15 -7.46
CA GLY A 201 -0.72 2.26 -8.00
C GLY A 201 -1.04 3.65 -7.43
N ARG A 202 -1.64 3.73 -6.24
CA ARG A 202 -1.98 5.00 -5.58
C ARG A 202 -0.76 5.92 -5.34
N GLN A 203 0.38 5.34 -4.98
CA GLN A 203 1.59 6.11 -4.73
C GLN A 203 2.15 6.72 -6.02
N VAL A 204 2.22 5.92 -7.09
CA VAL A 204 2.61 6.39 -8.43
C VAL A 204 1.68 7.48 -8.94
N GLU A 205 0.37 7.40 -8.71
CA GLU A 205 -0.53 8.48 -9.11
C GLU A 205 -0.13 9.84 -8.50
N ILE A 206 0.15 9.85 -7.18
CA ILE A 206 0.55 11.07 -6.48
C ILE A 206 1.87 11.58 -7.02
N ILE A 207 2.90 10.71 -7.06
CA ILE A 207 4.25 11.10 -7.46
C ILE A 207 4.26 11.54 -8.92
N LYS A 208 3.63 10.82 -9.85
CA LYS A 208 3.61 11.18 -11.28
C LYS A 208 2.86 12.48 -11.55
N LYS A 209 1.75 12.76 -10.86
CA LYS A 209 1.04 14.04 -11.03
C LYS A 209 1.85 15.22 -10.50
N LEU A 210 2.63 15.00 -9.44
CA LEU A 210 3.52 16.02 -8.89
C LEU A 210 4.85 16.12 -9.65
N HIS A 211 5.38 15.02 -10.19
CA HIS A 211 6.68 14.89 -10.86
C HIS A 211 6.52 14.08 -12.15
N PRO A 212 6.04 14.71 -13.24
CA PRO A 212 5.58 14.00 -14.44
C PRO A 212 6.66 13.27 -15.24
N ASN A 213 7.93 13.62 -15.02
CA ASN A 213 9.08 13.06 -15.75
C ASN A 213 9.60 11.76 -15.13
N VAL A 214 9.25 11.44 -13.88
CA VAL A 214 9.71 10.20 -13.22
C VAL A 214 9.19 8.99 -13.99
N CYS A 215 10.10 8.09 -14.34
CA CYS A 215 9.77 6.78 -14.89
C CYS A 215 9.55 5.77 -13.76
N PHE A 216 8.57 4.89 -13.92
CA PHE A 216 8.19 3.91 -12.90
C PHE A 216 8.30 2.48 -13.43
N LEU A 217 8.94 1.58 -12.69
CA LEU A 217 8.80 0.14 -12.88
C LEU A 217 7.95 -0.44 -11.74
N MET A 218 6.78 -0.95 -12.09
CA MET A 218 5.81 -1.49 -11.14
C MET A 218 5.92 -3.01 -11.08
N PHE A 219 6.08 -3.56 -9.88
CA PHE A 219 6.12 -4.99 -9.64
C PHE A 219 5.06 -5.42 -8.64
N ASP A 220 4.25 -6.42 -8.97
CA ASP A 220 3.28 -6.99 -8.03
C ASP A 220 2.90 -8.43 -8.42
N LEU A 221 2.14 -9.11 -7.56
CA LEU A 221 1.50 -10.38 -7.88
C LEU A 221 0.45 -10.18 -8.99
N ALA A 222 0.30 -11.19 -9.84
CA ALA A 222 -0.55 -11.15 -11.04
C ALA A 222 -1.92 -10.43 -10.88
N PRO A 223 -2.81 -10.80 -9.93
CA PRO A 223 -4.11 -10.14 -9.83
C PRO A 223 -4.00 -8.70 -9.32
N GLN A 224 -3.00 -8.37 -8.50
CA GLN A 224 -2.77 -7.00 -8.03
C GLN A 224 -2.20 -6.12 -9.14
N LEU A 225 -1.22 -6.64 -9.89
CA LEU A 225 -0.64 -5.97 -11.05
C LEU A 225 -1.70 -5.67 -12.11
N TYR A 226 -2.65 -6.59 -12.33
CA TYR A 226 -3.80 -6.33 -13.19
C TYR A 226 -4.58 -5.08 -12.74
N VAL A 227 -4.96 -4.99 -11.46
CA VAL A 227 -5.69 -3.81 -10.96
C VAL A 227 -4.86 -2.54 -11.11
N CYS A 228 -3.55 -2.62 -10.82
CA CYS A 228 -2.60 -1.52 -11.00
C CYS A 228 -2.58 -1.02 -12.44
N GLU A 229 -2.40 -1.93 -13.40
CA GLU A 229 -2.29 -1.60 -14.81
C GLU A 229 -3.58 -0.95 -15.29
N ARG A 230 -4.73 -1.56 -15.00
CA ARG A 230 -6.04 -1.03 -15.41
C ARG A 230 -6.33 0.33 -14.79
N TYR A 231 -6.01 0.51 -13.51
CA TYR A 231 -6.17 1.79 -12.83
C TYR A 231 -5.27 2.87 -13.44
N LEU A 232 -3.96 2.63 -13.51
CA LEU A 232 -3.01 3.63 -14.02
C LEU A 232 -3.26 3.93 -15.50
N SER A 233 -3.74 2.97 -16.30
CA SER A 233 -4.12 3.20 -17.70
C SER A 233 -5.34 4.11 -17.81
N SER A 234 -6.27 4.05 -16.84
CA SER A 234 -7.41 4.97 -16.79
C SER A 234 -7.02 6.40 -16.39
N VAL A 235 -5.93 6.56 -15.63
CA VAL A 235 -5.45 7.86 -15.14
C VAL A 235 -4.42 8.49 -16.09
N PHE A 236 -3.58 7.66 -16.72
CA PHE A 236 -2.46 8.06 -17.58
C PHE A 236 -2.40 7.20 -18.86
N PRO A 237 -3.37 7.36 -19.78
CA PRO A 237 -3.55 6.46 -20.92
C PRO A 237 -2.30 6.33 -21.81
N ASP A 238 -1.51 7.39 -21.97
CA ASP A 238 -0.33 7.39 -22.85
C ASP A 238 0.98 7.01 -22.13
N SER A 239 0.93 6.82 -20.81
CA SER A 239 2.12 6.58 -19.98
C SER A 239 2.36 5.11 -19.65
N VAL A 240 1.33 4.26 -19.68
CA VAL A 240 1.44 2.86 -19.25
C VAL A 240 1.97 1.99 -20.38
N VAL A 241 3.05 1.25 -20.10
CA VAL A 241 3.54 0.15 -20.94
C VAL A 241 3.00 -1.14 -20.32
N SER A 242 2.06 -1.77 -21.03
CA SER A 242 1.28 -2.90 -20.55
C SER A 242 2.17 -4.10 -20.26
N TYR A 243 1.73 -4.99 -19.35
CA TYR A 243 2.34 -6.30 -19.21
C TYR A 243 2.46 -7.04 -20.55
N ARG A 244 1.52 -6.84 -21.48
CA ARG A 244 1.60 -7.46 -22.82
C ARG A 244 2.88 -7.11 -23.57
N ASP A 245 3.38 -5.89 -23.36
CA ASP A 245 4.59 -5.40 -24.01
C ASP A 245 5.84 -5.76 -23.19
N THR A 246 5.74 -5.75 -21.87
CA THR A 246 6.87 -6.08 -20.97
C THR A 246 7.08 -7.58 -20.74
N ARG A 247 6.12 -8.42 -21.14
CA ARG A 247 6.06 -9.87 -20.89
C ARG A 247 7.38 -10.57 -21.16
N ASP A 248 7.97 -10.27 -22.31
CA ASP A 248 9.19 -10.86 -22.82
C ASP A 248 10.41 -9.90 -22.74
N MET A 249 10.28 -8.75 -22.07
CA MET A 249 11.39 -7.78 -21.90
C MET A 249 12.38 -8.23 -20.83
N ASP A 250 13.55 -8.76 -21.23
CA ASP A 250 14.60 -9.18 -20.28
C ASP A 250 15.45 -8.00 -19.76
N THR A 251 15.37 -6.86 -20.45
CA THR A 251 16.04 -5.60 -20.09
C THR A 251 15.11 -4.44 -20.41
N VAL A 252 15.18 -3.34 -19.63
CA VAL A 252 14.57 -2.06 -20.02
C VAL A 252 15.66 -1.25 -20.74
N PRO A 253 15.66 -1.18 -22.09
CA PRO A 253 16.80 -0.64 -22.83
C PRO A 253 16.93 0.88 -22.69
N VAL A 254 15.81 1.59 -22.49
CA VAL A 254 15.77 3.04 -22.33
C VAL A 254 14.74 3.39 -21.25
N ILE A 255 15.15 4.21 -20.29
CA ILE A 255 14.24 4.82 -19.32
C ILE A 255 13.57 6.00 -20.01
N GLU A 256 12.32 5.81 -20.42
CA GLU A 256 11.52 6.88 -21.03
C GLU A 256 10.86 7.74 -19.93
N PRO A 257 11.10 9.06 -19.92
CA PRO A 257 10.52 9.96 -18.91
C PRO A 257 9.00 9.84 -18.84
N GLY A 258 8.48 9.70 -17.62
CA GLY A 258 7.06 9.60 -17.35
C GLY A 258 6.41 8.27 -17.74
N LYS A 259 7.11 7.29 -18.31
CA LYS A 259 6.51 5.97 -18.57
C LYS A 259 6.33 5.17 -17.28
N ILE A 260 5.33 4.28 -17.28
CA ILE A 260 5.01 3.35 -16.20
C ILE A 260 5.02 1.95 -16.80
N TYR A 261 6.06 1.18 -16.53
CA TYR A 261 6.18 -0.19 -17.02
C TYR A 261 5.61 -1.18 -16.01
N MET A 262 4.70 -2.02 -16.48
CA MET A 262 4.05 -3.03 -15.65
C MET A 262 4.80 -4.34 -15.75
N PHE A 263 5.48 -4.77 -14.70
CA PHE A 263 6.20 -6.03 -14.65
C PHE A 263 5.61 -6.95 -13.58
N PRO A 264 5.40 -8.24 -13.86
CA PRO A 264 5.04 -9.17 -12.79
C PRO A 264 6.25 -9.41 -11.89
N ASN A 265 6.01 -9.75 -10.63
CA ASN A 265 7.06 -9.85 -9.62
C ASN A 265 8.15 -10.89 -9.94
N TRP A 266 7.92 -11.86 -10.83
CA TRP A 266 8.94 -12.80 -11.31
C TRP A 266 9.90 -12.22 -12.36
N ARG A 267 9.58 -11.05 -12.93
CA ARG A 267 10.46 -10.30 -13.83
C ARG A 267 11.36 -9.31 -13.10
N PHE A 268 11.32 -9.29 -11.76
CA PHE A 268 12.18 -8.43 -10.94
C PHE A 268 13.69 -8.50 -11.25
N PRO A 269 14.28 -9.63 -11.74
CA PRO A 269 15.67 -9.64 -12.19
C PRO A 269 16.04 -8.56 -13.22
N VAL A 270 15.08 -8.00 -13.96
CA VAL A 270 15.32 -6.88 -14.87
C VAL A 270 15.98 -5.67 -14.18
N VAL A 271 15.77 -5.53 -12.86
CA VAL A 271 16.37 -4.47 -12.04
C VAL A 271 17.89 -4.57 -11.98
N ASP A 272 18.48 -5.77 -12.13
CA ASP A 272 19.93 -5.99 -11.95
C ASP A 272 20.82 -5.29 -12.99
N ASN A 273 20.22 -4.72 -14.03
CA ASN A 273 20.93 -4.00 -15.09
C ASN A 273 20.56 -2.52 -15.15
N LEU A 274 19.96 -1.97 -14.09
CA LEU A 274 19.44 -0.61 -14.06
C LEU A 274 20.05 0.19 -12.92
N LYS A 275 20.36 1.46 -13.19
CA LYS A 275 20.63 2.42 -12.12
C LYS A 275 19.29 2.93 -11.60
N VAL A 276 18.90 2.48 -10.41
CA VAL A 276 17.63 2.87 -9.78
C VAL A 276 17.89 4.06 -8.86
N ASP A 277 17.19 5.17 -9.06
CA ASP A 277 17.36 6.33 -8.18
C ASP A 277 16.65 6.13 -6.84
N LEU A 278 15.43 5.58 -6.89
CA LEU A 278 14.63 5.29 -5.71
C LEU A 278 13.93 3.94 -5.82
N PHE A 279 14.23 3.03 -4.90
CA PHE A 279 13.39 1.84 -4.68
C PHE A 279 12.36 2.11 -3.58
N TRP A 280 11.13 1.65 -3.80
CA TRP A 280 10.00 1.90 -2.92
C TRP A 280 9.26 0.60 -2.57
N ASN A 281 9.01 0.40 -1.27
CA ASN A 281 8.13 -0.66 -0.80
C ASN A 281 7.28 -0.16 0.38
N ALA A 282 5.97 -0.26 0.26
CA ALA A 282 5.05 0.15 1.32
C ALA A 282 3.97 -0.91 1.59
N GLN A 283 3.93 -1.41 2.82
CA GLN A 283 2.99 -2.42 3.31
C GLN A 283 3.02 -3.74 2.51
N SER A 284 4.18 -4.09 1.95
CA SER A 284 4.35 -5.26 1.10
C SER A 284 5.37 -6.27 1.67
N PHE A 285 6.63 -5.88 1.92
CA PHE A 285 7.62 -6.81 2.46
C PHE A 285 7.26 -7.39 3.83
N GLN A 286 6.48 -6.66 4.62
CA GLN A 286 5.96 -7.18 5.88
C GLN A 286 5.11 -8.45 5.72
N GLU A 287 4.66 -8.78 4.51
CA GLU A 287 3.78 -9.91 4.16
C GLU A 287 4.51 -11.01 3.35
N ILE A 288 5.84 -10.95 3.31
CA ILE A 288 6.70 -11.86 2.57
C ILE A 288 7.73 -12.47 3.54
N GLU A 289 8.08 -13.76 3.42
CA GLU A 289 9.08 -14.39 4.31
C GLU A 289 10.49 -13.78 4.12
N PRO A 290 11.34 -13.80 5.17
CA PRO A 290 12.62 -13.09 5.16
C PRO A 290 13.57 -13.52 4.05
N ASN A 291 13.62 -14.81 3.69
CA ASN A 291 14.47 -15.32 2.62
C ASN A 291 14.06 -14.78 1.25
N VAL A 292 12.76 -14.61 1.00
CA VAL A 292 12.24 -14.05 -0.25
C VAL A 292 12.49 -12.53 -0.28
N VAL A 293 12.31 -11.84 0.85
CA VAL A 293 12.66 -10.42 0.97
C VAL A 293 14.15 -10.19 0.73
N ALA A 294 15.02 -11.01 1.31
CA ALA A 294 16.46 -10.92 1.10
C ALA A 294 16.83 -11.13 -0.37
N HIS A 295 16.12 -12.01 -1.09
CA HIS A 295 16.29 -12.19 -2.54
C HIS A 295 15.99 -10.90 -3.33
N TYR A 296 14.85 -10.26 -3.07
CA TYR A 296 14.52 -8.97 -3.69
C TYR A 296 15.51 -7.87 -3.32
N LEU A 297 15.83 -7.74 -2.03
CA LEU A 297 16.75 -6.72 -1.53
C LEU A 297 18.19 -6.93 -2.02
N GLY A 298 18.57 -8.15 -2.40
CA GLY A 298 19.86 -8.42 -3.04
C GLY A 298 20.04 -7.61 -4.34
N TYR A 299 19.01 -7.56 -5.20
CA TYR A 299 19.03 -6.71 -6.40
C TYR A 299 19.04 -5.22 -6.02
N VAL A 300 18.12 -4.83 -5.13
CA VAL A 300 17.96 -3.42 -4.71
C VAL A 300 19.24 -2.86 -4.09
N SER A 301 19.90 -3.61 -3.21
CA SER A 301 21.14 -3.20 -2.54
C SER A 301 22.28 -2.92 -3.53
N ARG A 302 22.32 -3.62 -4.67
CA ARG A 302 23.31 -3.37 -5.73
C ARG A 302 22.97 -2.15 -6.59
N GLN A 303 21.68 -1.97 -6.90
CA GLN A 303 21.26 -1.11 -8.00
C GLN A 303 20.65 0.24 -7.58
N ALA A 304 20.09 0.33 -6.37
CA ALA A 304 19.39 1.51 -5.89
C ALA A 304 20.34 2.54 -5.25
N ASN A 305 20.13 3.83 -5.53
CA ASN A 305 20.79 4.94 -4.86
C ASN A 305 20.08 5.31 -3.55
N ALA A 306 18.76 5.14 -3.48
CA ALA A 306 17.97 5.32 -2.28
C ALA A 306 16.89 4.25 -2.16
N VAL A 307 16.50 3.96 -0.92
CA VAL A 307 15.46 2.98 -0.59
C VAL A 307 14.52 3.57 0.44
N TYR A 308 13.22 3.59 0.13
CA TYR A 308 12.17 3.89 1.09
C TYR A 308 11.37 2.63 1.44
N LEU A 309 11.24 2.36 2.74
CA LEU A 309 10.42 1.27 3.26
C LEU A 309 9.37 1.79 4.25
N HIS A 310 8.11 1.41 4.02
CA HIS A 310 7.01 1.64 4.95
C HIS A 310 6.38 0.31 5.37
N ASN A 311 6.77 -0.26 6.50
CA ASN A 311 6.35 -1.61 6.90
C ASN A 311 6.15 -1.71 8.42
N ARG A 312 5.47 -2.77 8.89
CA ARG A 312 5.45 -3.12 10.32
C ARG A 312 6.86 -3.51 10.78
N ARG A 313 7.34 -2.94 11.89
CA ARG A 313 8.67 -3.25 12.46
C ARG A 313 8.83 -4.73 12.79
N GLY A 314 7.79 -5.34 13.35
CA GLY A 314 7.75 -6.77 13.70
C GLY A 314 7.22 -7.70 12.61
N GLY A 315 6.91 -7.19 11.41
CA GLY A 315 6.30 -7.96 10.33
C GLY A 315 4.79 -8.21 10.48
N ALA A 316 4.20 -8.87 9.49
CA ALA A 316 2.81 -9.33 9.55
C ALA A 316 2.66 -10.54 10.47
N GLN A 317 1.39 -10.89 10.74
CA GLN A 317 1.03 -11.95 11.66
C GLN A 317 1.54 -13.31 11.15
N LYS A 318 2.16 -14.08 12.05
CA LYS A 318 2.51 -15.47 11.79
C LYS A 318 1.28 -16.34 11.66
N GLY A 319 1.35 -17.32 10.76
CA GLY A 319 0.29 -18.28 10.54
C GLY A 319 0.80 -19.71 10.48
N SER A 320 0.03 -20.58 9.83
CA SER A 320 0.41 -21.97 9.64
C SER A 320 0.40 -22.30 8.15
N PRO A 321 1.17 -23.31 7.70
CA PRO A 321 1.17 -23.75 6.32
C PRO A 321 -0.25 -23.97 5.79
N GLY A 322 -0.59 -23.31 4.69
CA GLY A 322 -1.90 -23.40 4.02
C GLY A 322 -3.06 -22.71 4.74
N LYS A 323 -2.82 -22.02 5.86
CA LYS A 323 -3.86 -21.32 6.65
C LYS A 323 -3.72 -19.80 6.64
N GLY A 324 -2.90 -19.26 5.74
CA GLY A 324 -2.56 -17.84 5.66
C GLY A 324 -1.59 -17.41 6.76
N GLY A 325 -1.16 -16.14 6.72
CA GLY A 325 -0.13 -15.59 7.61
C GLY A 325 1.29 -16.00 7.20
N LEU A 326 2.30 -15.39 7.83
CA LEU A 326 3.70 -15.70 7.54
C LEU A 326 4.19 -16.94 8.27
N LEU A 327 5.06 -17.74 7.64
CA LEU A 327 5.79 -18.79 8.36
C LEU A 327 6.85 -18.20 9.28
N GLU A 328 7.54 -17.17 8.79
CA GLU A 328 8.50 -16.37 9.52
C GLU A 328 8.26 -14.88 9.27
N SER A 329 8.32 -14.06 10.33
CA SER A 329 8.05 -12.64 10.22
C SER A 329 9.28 -11.88 9.71
N THR A 330 9.12 -11.13 8.62
CA THR A 330 10.13 -10.17 8.18
C THR A 330 10.09 -8.92 9.06
N THR A 331 11.25 -8.50 9.57
CA THR A 331 11.36 -7.44 10.58
C THR A 331 12.29 -6.32 10.10
N LEU A 332 12.32 -5.20 10.82
CA LEU A 332 13.25 -4.10 10.54
C LEU A 332 14.71 -4.55 10.50
N GLU A 333 15.11 -5.49 11.36
CA GLU A 333 16.49 -5.99 11.40
C GLU A 333 16.84 -6.82 10.16
N HIS A 334 15.88 -7.53 9.56
CA HIS A 334 16.08 -8.20 8.28
C HIS A 334 16.35 -7.18 7.15
N TYR A 335 15.68 -6.03 7.14
CA TYR A 335 15.93 -4.98 6.14
C TYR A 335 17.32 -4.36 6.32
N LYS A 336 17.71 -4.04 7.56
CA LYS A 336 19.05 -3.50 7.86
C LYS A 336 20.16 -4.47 7.45
N ALA A 337 19.97 -5.77 7.71
CA ALA A 337 20.94 -6.81 7.34
C ALA A 337 21.05 -7.01 5.82
N ALA A 338 20.01 -6.70 5.05
CA ALA A 338 20.01 -6.85 3.60
C ALA A 338 20.49 -5.61 2.84
N LEU A 339 20.38 -4.40 3.43
CA LEU A 339 20.72 -3.13 2.81
C LEU A 339 22.09 -2.59 3.26
N THR A 340 23.08 -3.45 3.48
CA THR A 340 24.39 -3.07 4.06
C THR A 340 25.23 -2.13 3.20
N SER A 341 24.91 -2.01 1.91
CA SER A 341 25.56 -1.07 0.98
C SER A 341 24.96 0.35 1.03
N LEU A 342 23.91 0.57 1.81
CA LEU A 342 23.28 1.87 2.00
C LEU A 342 23.30 2.27 3.48
N GLU A 343 23.49 3.56 3.72
CA GLU A 343 23.36 4.15 5.05
C GLU A 343 21.88 4.35 5.40
N LEU A 344 21.49 3.97 6.62
CA LEU A 344 20.16 4.24 7.15
C LEU A 344 20.11 5.67 7.72
N LEU A 345 19.42 6.57 7.03
CA LEU A 345 19.35 7.99 7.41
C LEU A 345 18.29 8.28 8.47
N ASP A 346 17.12 7.64 8.37
CA ASP A 346 16.05 7.80 9.35
C ASP A 346 15.17 6.55 9.43
N VAL A 347 14.66 6.30 10.64
CA VAL A 347 13.56 5.37 10.88
C VAL A 347 12.64 6.00 11.93
N SER A 348 11.44 6.38 11.51
CA SER A 348 10.48 7.05 12.39
C SER A 348 9.10 6.41 12.31
N ALA A 349 8.22 6.75 13.25
CA ALA A 349 6.83 6.28 13.22
C ALA A 349 6.01 7.17 12.25
N PRO A 350 5.31 6.58 11.26
CA PRO A 350 4.60 7.33 10.25
C PRO A 350 3.53 8.24 10.82
N TRP A 351 3.33 9.38 10.17
CA TRP A 351 2.23 10.28 10.45
C TRP A 351 0.93 9.77 9.82
N LEU A 352 -0.16 9.92 10.56
CA LEU A 352 -1.53 9.81 10.07
C LEU A 352 -2.05 11.22 9.74
N PRO A 353 -2.95 11.37 8.76
CA PRO A 353 -3.53 12.67 8.40
C PRO A 353 -4.14 13.42 9.60
N ILE A 354 -4.64 12.71 10.61
CA ILE A 354 -5.17 13.28 11.86
C ILE A 354 -4.12 13.86 12.83
N GLY A 355 -2.89 14.10 12.39
CA GLY A 355 -1.85 14.73 13.22
C GLY A 355 -1.30 13.84 14.34
N ARG A 356 -1.41 12.52 14.20
CA ARG A 356 -0.87 11.54 15.16
C ARG A 356 0.09 10.59 14.48
N ARG A 357 1.09 10.12 15.19
CA ARG A 357 1.92 9.01 14.73
C ARG A 357 1.20 7.68 14.93
N THR A 358 1.56 6.69 14.13
CA THR A 358 1.15 5.30 14.38
C THR A 358 1.59 4.86 15.79
N THR A 359 0.75 4.06 16.44
CA THR A 359 0.99 3.60 17.82
C THR A 359 1.76 2.28 17.84
N GLU A 360 2.29 1.88 18.99
CA GLU A 360 2.93 0.55 19.19
C GLU A 360 2.07 -0.64 18.73
N ARG A 361 0.74 -0.47 18.66
CA ARG A 361 -0.19 -1.50 18.23
C ARG A 361 -0.22 -1.68 16.70
N HIS A 362 0.05 -0.61 15.97
CA HIS A 362 0.22 -0.59 14.52
C HIS A 362 1.63 -0.07 14.25
N ASP A 363 2.63 -0.79 14.76
CA ASP A 363 4.03 -0.37 14.79
C ASP A 363 4.66 -0.35 13.38
N TYR A 364 4.14 0.52 12.53
CA TYR A 364 4.71 0.83 11.23
C TYR A 364 5.91 1.75 11.44
N PHE A 365 6.84 1.68 10.51
CA PHE A 365 7.92 2.64 10.37
C PHE A 365 7.91 3.23 8.97
N ASP A 366 8.30 4.49 8.85
CA ASP A 366 8.88 5.05 7.63
C ASP A 366 10.39 4.95 7.81
N GLY A 367 11.09 4.39 6.82
CA GLY A 367 12.54 4.25 6.84
C GLY A 367 13.14 4.65 5.51
N PHE A 368 14.25 5.40 5.57
CA PHE A 368 14.96 5.87 4.39
C PHE A 368 16.43 5.50 4.46
N TRP A 369 16.91 4.83 3.40
CA TRP A 369 18.31 4.50 3.20
C TRP A 369 18.85 5.22 1.97
N LYS A 370 20.12 5.58 1.99
CA LYS A 370 20.80 6.22 0.86
C LYS A 370 22.21 5.67 0.69
N ARG A 371 22.64 5.48 -0.55
CA ARG A 371 24.01 5.10 -0.88
C ARG A 371 24.94 6.25 -0.48
N ALA A 372 26.00 5.91 0.27
CA ALA A 372 27.01 6.85 0.74
C ALA A 372 27.79 7.50 -0.41
#